data_AF-A0A4R5NLT1-F1
#
_entry.id   AF-A0A4R5NLT1-F1
#
_cell.length_a   1.000
_cell.length_b   1.000
_cell.length_c   1.000
_cell.angle_alpha   90.00
_cell.angle_beta   90.00
_cell.angle_gamma   90.00
#
_symmetry.space_group_name_H-M   'P 1'
#
loop_
_entity.id
_entity.type
_entity.pdbx_description
1 polymer ?
#
loop_
_entity_poly.entity_id
_entity_poly.type
_entity_poly.pdbx_seq_one_letter_code
_entity_poly.pdbx_strand_id
1 'polypeptide(L)'
;MSRLWVTGYRSYELGIFKDDDPKRKVIDLVLKNEIDQAIVDGMDWLISGGQLGIEQWSLEMALNLKKTYPDEFQTSMMLPFADFGSNWNENNQTKLQTLKARVDFSASVSQKPYQSPQQLRNYQEFMLSHTDQALLIYDLDNPGKSQYDYDQIKRFADNHPYPYKLITFDDLQSAADEYQENLNNSVQDD
;
A
#
# COMPACT_ATOMS: atom_id res chain seq x y z
N MET A 1 -16.43 12.36 -0.81
CA MET A 1 -15.69 11.42 0.03
C MET A 1 -15.20 10.28 -0.84
N SER A 2 -13.92 10.30 -1.19
CA SER A 2 -13.20 9.33 -2.02
C SER A 2 -12.16 8.60 -1.17
N ARG A 3 -12.20 7.27 -1.17
CA ARG A 3 -11.38 6.42 -0.31
C ARG A 3 -10.57 5.45 -1.19
N LEU A 4 -9.26 5.56 -1.16
CA LEU A 4 -8.34 4.73 -1.92
C LEU A 4 -7.82 3.57 -1.07
N TRP A 5 -8.06 2.33 -1.50
CA TRP A 5 -7.35 1.17 -0.98
C TRP A 5 -5.99 1.03 -1.66
N VAL A 6 -4.89 1.06 -0.91
CA VAL A 6 -3.57 0.68 -1.44
C VAL A 6 -3.17 -0.70 -0.93
N THR A 7 -2.78 -1.61 -1.83
CA THR A 7 -2.22 -2.93 -1.49
C THR A 7 -1.16 -3.35 -2.51
N GLY A 8 -0.58 -4.53 -2.37
CA GLY A 8 0.44 -5.04 -3.29
C GLY A 8 1.37 -6.04 -2.64
N TYR A 9 2.51 -6.29 -3.29
CA TYR A 9 3.47 -7.29 -2.86
C TYR A 9 3.96 -7.12 -1.42
N ARG A 10 4.28 -8.24 -0.80
CA ARG A 10 5.01 -8.26 0.47
C ARG A 10 6.48 -7.99 0.23
N SER A 11 7.16 -7.42 1.21
CA SER A 11 8.57 -7.04 1.08
C SER A 11 9.48 -8.20 0.65
N TYR A 12 9.22 -9.42 1.14
CA TYR A 12 9.98 -10.61 0.75
C TYR A 12 9.70 -11.10 -0.68
N GLU A 13 8.52 -10.81 -1.24
CA GLU A 13 8.18 -11.14 -2.64
C GLU A 13 8.95 -10.25 -3.62
N LEU A 14 9.26 -9.03 -3.20
CA LEU A 14 10.11 -8.08 -3.93
C LEU A 14 11.60 -8.28 -3.65
N GLY A 15 11.96 -9.18 -2.72
CA GLY A 15 13.32 -9.37 -2.24
C GLY A 15 13.92 -8.11 -1.59
N ILE A 16 13.10 -7.30 -0.91
CA ILE A 16 13.49 -6.06 -0.22
C ILE A 16 13.42 -6.32 1.28
N PHE A 17 14.57 -6.25 1.95
CA PHE A 17 14.69 -6.54 3.39
C PHE A 17 15.20 -5.36 4.21
N LYS A 18 15.73 -4.32 3.54
CA LYS A 18 16.29 -3.12 4.17
C LYS A 18 15.63 -1.89 3.59
N ASP A 19 15.59 -0.83 4.38
CA ASP A 19 14.93 0.42 3.99
C ASP A 19 15.78 1.23 2.99
N ASP A 20 17.08 0.95 2.88
CA ASP A 20 18.02 1.61 1.95
C ASP A 20 18.16 0.92 0.59
N ASP A 21 17.37 -0.13 0.33
CA ASP A 21 17.38 -0.89 -0.92
C ASP A 21 17.04 0.03 -2.13
N PRO A 22 17.80 0.01 -3.23
CA PRO A 22 17.49 0.79 -4.43
C PRO A 22 16.08 0.52 -4.98
N LYS A 23 15.59 -0.73 -4.93
CA LYS A 23 14.23 -1.06 -5.37
C LYS A 23 13.18 -0.38 -4.48
N ARG A 24 13.47 -0.19 -3.19
CA ARG A 24 12.58 0.52 -2.29
C ARG A 24 12.45 2.00 -2.68
N LYS A 25 13.55 2.65 -3.10
CA LYS A 25 13.51 4.05 -3.55
C LYS A 25 12.62 4.26 -4.77
N VAL A 26 12.70 3.34 -5.75
CA VAL A 26 11.84 3.38 -6.93
C VAL A 26 10.37 3.19 -6.55
N ILE A 27 10.08 2.24 -5.67
CA ILE A 27 8.71 2.02 -5.17
C ILE A 27 8.19 3.23 -4.41
N ASP A 28 9.02 3.87 -3.56
CA ASP A 28 8.64 5.08 -2.84
C ASP A 28 8.36 6.24 -3.81
N LEU A 29 9.14 6.38 -4.89
CA LEU A 29 8.88 7.37 -5.93
C LEU A 29 7.52 7.15 -6.59
N VAL A 30 7.22 5.91 -6.99
CA VAL A 30 5.94 5.56 -7.61
C VAL A 30 4.78 5.75 -6.63
N LEU A 31 4.88 5.23 -5.40
CA LEU A 31 3.89 5.46 -4.36
C LEU A 31 3.65 6.94 -4.11
N LYS A 32 4.72 7.74 -4.06
CA LYS A 32 4.60 9.19 -3.89
C LYS A 32 3.77 9.79 -5.02
N ASN A 33 4.11 9.49 -6.28
CA ASN A 33 3.42 10.07 -7.43
C ASN A 33 1.95 9.65 -7.51
N GLU A 34 1.65 8.37 -7.26
CA GLU A 34 0.28 7.86 -7.28
C GLU A 34 -0.58 8.44 -6.15
N ILE A 35 -0.04 8.53 -4.93
CA ILE A 35 -0.76 9.10 -3.79
C ILE A 35 -0.94 10.62 -3.96
N ASP A 36 0.09 11.32 -4.45
CA ASP A 36 0.03 12.76 -4.75
C ASP A 36 -1.07 13.06 -5.78
N GLN A 37 -1.11 12.30 -6.88
CA GLN A 37 -2.16 12.44 -7.89
C GLN A 37 -3.54 12.11 -7.31
N ALA A 38 -3.66 11.06 -6.49
CA ALA A 38 -4.93 10.72 -5.83
C ALA A 38 -5.42 11.87 -4.93
N ILE A 39 -4.52 12.54 -4.19
CA ILE A 39 -4.85 13.73 -3.38
C ILE A 39 -5.35 14.87 -4.28
N VAL A 40 -4.63 15.17 -5.37
CA VAL A 40 -5.03 16.19 -6.35
C VAL A 40 -6.40 15.91 -6.96
N ASP A 41 -6.71 14.63 -7.18
CA ASP A 41 -8.01 14.17 -7.69
C ASP A 41 -9.10 14.12 -6.60
N GLY A 42 -8.80 14.57 -5.37
CA GLY A 42 -9.75 14.71 -4.27
C GLY A 42 -9.92 13.45 -3.42
N MET A 43 -8.87 12.64 -3.24
CA MET A 43 -8.85 11.55 -2.26
C MET A 43 -8.97 12.09 -0.83
N ASP A 44 -9.99 11.68 -0.10
CA ASP A 44 -10.21 12.03 1.31
C ASP A 44 -9.54 11.04 2.27
N TRP A 45 -9.41 9.77 1.88
CA TRP A 45 -8.80 8.72 2.71
C TRP A 45 -7.88 7.80 1.91
N LEU A 46 -6.67 7.58 2.42
CA LEU A 46 -5.84 6.45 2.06
C LEU A 46 -6.01 5.33 3.10
N ILE A 47 -6.54 4.19 2.67
CA ILE A 47 -6.80 3.03 3.53
C ILE A 47 -5.90 1.88 3.07
N SER A 48 -5.20 1.26 3.99
CA SER A 48 -4.28 0.16 3.69
C SER A 48 -4.25 -0.84 4.85
N GLY A 49 -3.59 -1.97 4.60
CA GLY A 49 -3.39 -3.00 5.61
C GLY A 49 -2.10 -2.83 6.41
N GLY A 50 -1.82 -3.83 7.24
CA GLY A 50 -0.61 -3.86 8.07
C GLY A 50 0.52 -4.70 7.50
N GLN A 51 0.39 -5.31 6.33
CA GLN A 51 1.35 -6.30 5.85
C GLN A 51 2.71 -5.67 5.49
N LEU A 52 3.81 -6.34 5.85
CA LEU A 52 5.16 -5.93 5.46
C LEU A 52 5.28 -5.84 3.93
N GLY A 53 5.69 -4.69 3.41
CA GLY A 53 5.75 -4.41 1.98
C GLY A 53 4.89 -3.20 1.61
N ILE A 54 4.28 -3.26 0.43
CA ILE A 54 3.55 -2.14 -0.17
C ILE A 54 2.52 -1.51 0.77
N GLU A 55 1.79 -2.30 1.57
CA GLU A 55 0.78 -1.77 2.49
C GLU A 55 1.38 -0.81 3.52
N GLN A 56 2.38 -1.24 4.30
CA GLN A 56 3.04 -0.35 5.25
C GLN A 56 3.74 0.82 4.57
N TRP A 57 4.38 0.59 3.42
CA TRP A 57 5.13 1.62 2.70
C TRP A 57 4.23 2.72 2.14
N SER A 58 3.02 2.36 1.68
CA SER A 58 2.01 3.32 1.24
C SER A 58 1.57 4.25 2.37
N LEU A 59 1.37 3.71 3.58
CA LEU A 59 1.01 4.51 4.75
C LEU A 59 2.18 5.39 5.23
N GLU A 60 3.41 4.88 5.20
CA GLU A 60 4.61 5.68 5.49
C GLU A 60 4.73 6.87 4.53
N MET A 61 4.53 6.63 3.23
CA MET A 61 4.55 7.67 2.21
C MET A 61 3.42 8.68 2.40
N ALA A 62 2.20 8.21 2.64
CA ALA A 62 1.05 9.06 2.92
C ALA A 62 1.30 9.98 4.13
N LEU A 63 1.82 9.43 5.24
CA LEU A 63 2.20 10.23 6.41
C LEU A 63 3.29 11.26 6.11
N ASN A 64 4.18 10.99 5.15
CA ASN A 64 5.16 11.99 4.70
C ASN A 64 4.50 13.10 3.85
N LEU A 65 3.57 12.73 2.97
CA LEU A 65 2.82 13.67 2.11
C LEU A 65 1.91 14.61 2.91
N LYS A 66 1.50 14.25 4.13
CA LYS A 66 0.81 15.18 5.05
C LYS A 66 1.60 16.46 5.36
N LYS A 67 2.93 16.48 5.18
CA LYS A 67 3.74 17.70 5.31
C LYS A 67 3.48 18.69 4.17
N THR A 68 3.15 18.17 2.99
CA THR A 68 2.86 18.94 1.78
C THR A 68 1.38 19.27 1.68
N TYR A 69 0.52 18.33 2.07
CA TYR A 69 -0.94 18.42 2.02
C TYR A 69 -1.53 18.28 3.44
N PRO A 70 -1.30 19.26 4.34
CA PRO A 70 -1.83 19.18 5.70
C PRO A 70 -3.36 19.26 5.66
N ASP A 71 -4.02 18.38 6.42
CA ASP A 71 -5.48 18.33 6.59
C ASP A 71 -6.33 18.05 5.32
N GLU A 72 -5.70 17.82 4.16
CA GLU A 72 -6.38 17.50 2.89
C GLU A 72 -6.93 16.06 2.84
N PHE A 73 -6.30 15.14 3.58
CA PHE A 73 -6.70 13.72 3.60
C PHE A 73 -6.34 13.03 4.91
N GLN A 74 -6.92 11.84 5.11
CA GLN A 74 -6.70 11.00 6.29
C GLN A 74 -6.13 9.63 5.89
N THR A 75 -5.47 8.97 6.84
CA THR A 75 -4.83 7.67 6.68
C THR A 75 -5.44 6.65 7.62
N SER A 76 -5.68 5.44 7.11
CA SER A 76 -6.21 4.34 7.90
C SER A 76 -5.44 3.04 7.71
N MET A 77 -5.12 2.37 8.82
CA MET A 77 -4.61 1.00 8.82
C MET A 77 -5.66 0.03 9.34
N MET A 78 -6.14 -0.85 8.47
CA MET A 78 -7.07 -1.92 8.83
C MET A 78 -6.34 -3.26 8.93
N LEU A 79 -6.58 -4.00 10.01
CA LEU A 79 -5.98 -5.33 10.22
C LEU A 79 -7.06 -6.42 10.11
N PRO A 80 -6.75 -7.60 9.57
CA PRO A 80 -7.75 -8.66 9.47
C PRO A 80 -8.16 -9.25 10.82
N PHE A 81 -7.26 -9.23 11.82
CA PHE A 81 -7.46 -9.80 13.16
C PHE A 81 -6.60 -9.07 14.22
N ALA A 82 -6.82 -9.38 15.50
CA ALA A 82 -6.30 -8.60 16.62
C ALA A 82 -4.78 -8.74 16.85
N ASP A 83 -4.24 -9.94 16.70
CA ASP A 83 -2.83 -10.27 16.94
C ASP A 83 -2.00 -10.29 15.63
N PHE A 84 -2.41 -9.48 14.64
CA PHE A 84 -1.71 -9.41 13.36
C PHE A 84 -0.25 -8.99 13.54
N GLY A 85 0.66 -9.75 12.92
CA GLY A 85 2.11 -9.54 13.02
C GLY A 85 2.76 -10.08 14.30
N SER A 86 2.03 -10.74 15.21
CA SER A 86 2.57 -11.30 16.46
C SER A 86 3.69 -12.34 16.26
N ASN A 87 3.72 -12.99 15.10
CA ASN A 87 4.72 -13.98 14.72
C ASN A 87 5.93 -13.39 13.99
N TRP A 88 6.00 -12.07 13.80
CA TRP A 88 7.15 -11.42 13.16
C TRP A 88 8.30 -11.23 14.15
N ASN A 89 9.50 -10.90 13.65
CA ASN A 89 10.61 -10.49 14.51
C ASN A 89 10.31 -9.15 15.20
N GLU A 90 11.04 -8.85 16.28
CA GLU A 90 10.82 -7.66 17.13
C GLU A 90 10.90 -6.34 16.34
N ASN A 91 11.83 -6.25 15.39
CA ASN A 91 11.96 -5.07 14.54
C ASN A 91 10.69 -4.83 13.70
N ASN A 92 10.17 -5.87 13.06
CA ASN A 92 8.96 -5.78 12.24
C ASN A 92 7.69 -5.55 13.08
N GLN A 93 7.63 -6.12 14.29
CA GLN A 93 6.55 -5.81 15.24
C GLN A 93 6.59 -4.34 15.64
N THR A 94 7.79 -3.81 15.95
CA THR A 94 8.00 -2.41 16.30
C THR A 94 7.57 -1.49 15.15
N LYS A 95 8.00 -1.78 13.91
CA LYS A 95 7.58 -1.03 12.71
C LYS A 95 6.05 -0.96 12.59
N LEU A 96 5.36 -2.10 12.73
CA LEU A 96 3.90 -2.15 12.68
C LEU A 96 3.25 -1.30 13.79
N GLN A 97 3.69 -1.43 15.05
CA GLN A 97 3.13 -0.67 16.16
C GLN A 97 3.36 0.84 16.02
N THR A 98 4.57 1.24 15.60
CA THR A 98 4.90 2.65 15.36
C THR A 98 4.03 3.23 14.26
N LEU A 99 3.85 2.51 13.15
CA LEU A 99 3.03 2.99 12.04
C LEU A 99 1.54 3.05 12.44
N LYS A 100 1.04 2.02 13.13
CA LYS A 100 -0.32 1.98 13.68
C LYS A 100 -0.64 3.15 14.60
N ALA A 101 0.33 3.62 15.40
CA ALA A 101 0.15 4.76 16.30
C ALA A 101 0.19 6.13 15.59
N ARG A 102 0.65 6.19 14.34
CA ARG A 102 0.82 7.43 13.57
C ARG A 102 -0.29 7.71 12.57
N VAL A 103 -0.98 6.68 12.07
CA VAL A 103 -2.13 6.84 11.18
C VAL A 103 -3.31 7.45 11.94
N ASP A 104 -4.22 8.12 11.22
CA ASP A 104 -5.36 8.81 11.84
C ASP A 104 -6.39 7.84 12.42
N PHE A 105 -6.52 6.66 11.81
CA PHE A 105 -7.38 5.60 12.29
C PHE A 105 -6.73 4.22 12.13
N SER A 106 -6.85 3.38 13.15
CA SER A 106 -6.52 1.95 13.01
C SER A 106 -7.46 1.07 13.81
N ALA A 107 -7.88 -0.04 13.18
CA ALA A 107 -8.71 -1.06 13.82
C ALA A 107 -8.46 -2.44 13.20
N SER A 108 -8.89 -3.48 13.92
CA SER A 108 -8.97 -4.83 13.38
C SER A 108 -10.42 -5.16 13.00
N VAL A 109 -10.63 -5.73 11.81
CA VAL A 109 -11.96 -6.21 11.34
C VAL A 109 -12.47 -7.30 12.28
N SER A 110 -11.60 -8.22 12.70
CA SER A 110 -11.87 -9.15 13.79
C SER A 110 -11.15 -8.72 15.07
N GLN A 111 -11.88 -8.58 16.17
CA GLN A 111 -11.31 -8.37 17.52
C GLN A 111 -10.73 -9.65 18.14
N LYS A 112 -10.90 -10.81 17.47
CA LYS A 112 -10.28 -12.08 17.88
C LYS A 112 -8.89 -12.25 17.25
N PRO A 113 -8.00 -13.04 17.87
CA PRO A 113 -6.77 -13.52 17.25
C PRO A 113 -7.02 -14.27 15.93
N TYR A 114 -5.97 -14.61 15.19
CA TYR A 114 -6.12 -15.46 14.00
C TYR A 114 -6.75 -16.82 14.36
N GLN A 115 -7.84 -17.16 13.68
CA GLN A 115 -8.61 -18.40 13.84
C GLN A 115 -8.73 -19.16 12.52
N SER A 116 -8.93 -18.46 11.40
CA SER A 116 -9.09 -19.12 10.11
C SER A 116 -8.91 -18.15 8.93
N PRO A 117 -8.70 -18.67 7.70
CA PRO A 117 -8.66 -17.86 6.48
C PRO A 117 -9.92 -17.02 6.23
N GLN A 118 -11.04 -17.30 6.91
CA GLN A 118 -12.24 -16.47 6.80
C GLN A 118 -11.99 -15.02 7.26
N GLN A 119 -11.10 -14.79 8.22
CA GLN A 119 -10.77 -13.43 8.65
C GLN A 119 -10.07 -12.62 7.55
N LEU A 120 -9.27 -13.27 6.71
CA LEU A 120 -8.64 -12.63 5.56
C LEU A 120 -9.68 -12.29 4.48
N ARG A 121 -10.63 -13.18 4.21
CA ARG A 121 -11.75 -12.90 3.29
C ARG A 121 -12.65 -11.76 3.79
N ASN A 122 -12.99 -11.77 5.08
CA ASN A 122 -13.77 -10.71 5.71
C ASN A 122 -13.04 -9.37 5.64
N TYR A 123 -11.71 -9.37 5.76
CA TYR A 123 -10.90 -8.17 5.57
C TYR A 123 -11.01 -7.65 4.14
N GLN A 124 -10.86 -8.50 3.12
CA GLN A 124 -11.01 -8.10 1.72
C GLN A 124 -12.42 -7.54 1.43
N GLU A 125 -13.46 -8.22 1.91
CA GLU A 125 -14.86 -7.75 1.80
C GLU A 125 -15.07 -6.41 2.50
N PHE A 126 -14.47 -6.23 3.69
CA PHE A 126 -14.50 -4.96 4.41
C PHE A 126 -13.83 -3.85 3.58
N MET A 127 -12.61 -4.07 3.08
CA MET A 127 -11.89 -3.08 2.29
C MET A 127 -12.68 -2.68 1.04
N LEU A 128 -13.21 -3.64 0.28
CA LEU A 128 -14.00 -3.39 -0.93
C LEU A 128 -15.31 -2.64 -0.66
N SER A 129 -15.98 -2.94 0.46
CA SER A 129 -17.24 -2.26 0.82
C SER A 129 -17.03 -0.88 1.46
N HIS A 130 -15.81 -0.55 1.89
CA HIS A 130 -15.47 0.70 2.59
C HIS A 130 -14.47 1.57 1.83
N THR A 131 -14.13 1.23 0.60
CA THR A 131 -13.32 2.06 -0.30
C THR A 131 -14.05 2.27 -1.62
N ASP A 132 -13.57 3.22 -2.41
CA ASP A 132 -14.19 3.62 -3.67
C ASP A 132 -13.33 3.25 -4.89
N GLN A 133 -12.04 2.98 -4.66
CA GLN A 133 -11.07 2.61 -5.68
C GLN A 133 -9.88 1.88 -5.06
N ALA A 134 -9.09 1.17 -5.89
CA ALA A 134 -7.88 0.50 -5.44
C ALA A 134 -6.63 0.83 -6.29
N LEU A 135 -5.47 0.90 -5.64
CA LEU A 135 -4.16 0.93 -6.25
C LEU A 135 -3.40 -0.32 -5.79
N LEU A 136 -2.88 -1.10 -6.73
CA LEU A 136 -2.11 -2.29 -6.42
C LEU A 136 -0.75 -2.23 -7.11
N ILE A 137 0.32 -2.39 -6.35
CA ILE A 137 1.63 -2.73 -6.92
C ILE A 137 1.69 -4.25 -7.01
N TYR A 138 1.37 -4.76 -8.20
CA TYR A 138 1.20 -6.18 -8.48
C TYR A 138 1.33 -6.47 -9.97
N ASP A 139 1.99 -7.58 -10.29
CA ASP A 139 2.29 -8.02 -11.65
C ASP A 139 1.70 -9.41 -11.89
N LEU A 140 0.90 -9.54 -12.95
CA LEU A 140 0.15 -10.76 -13.26
C LEU A 140 1.05 -11.89 -13.76
N ASP A 141 2.20 -11.54 -14.36
CA ASP A 141 3.19 -12.51 -14.84
C ASP A 141 4.10 -13.01 -13.71
N ASN A 142 4.06 -12.34 -12.55
CA ASN A 142 4.83 -12.67 -11.36
C ASN A 142 3.90 -12.91 -10.15
N PRO A 143 3.11 -13.99 -10.14
CA PRO A 143 2.07 -14.18 -9.13
C PRO A 143 2.64 -14.38 -7.72
N GLY A 144 1.94 -13.81 -6.74
CA GLY A 144 2.30 -13.81 -5.33
C GLY A 144 1.07 -13.84 -4.43
N LYS A 145 1.26 -13.60 -3.13
CA LYS A 145 0.17 -13.53 -2.14
C LYS A 145 -0.82 -12.42 -2.44
N SER A 146 -0.40 -11.35 -3.08
CA SER A 146 -1.27 -10.24 -3.49
C SER A 146 -2.26 -10.62 -4.60
N GLN A 147 -2.10 -11.79 -5.23
CA GLN A 147 -3.08 -12.37 -6.14
C GLN A 147 -4.47 -12.47 -5.50
N TYR A 148 -4.54 -12.84 -4.21
CA TYR A 148 -5.81 -12.96 -3.51
C TYR A 148 -6.57 -11.63 -3.42
N ASP A 149 -5.86 -10.51 -3.26
CA ASP A 149 -6.48 -9.17 -3.22
C ASP A 149 -6.86 -8.73 -4.64
N TYR A 150 -5.97 -8.95 -5.61
CA TYR A 150 -6.26 -8.69 -7.03
C TYR A 150 -7.51 -9.40 -7.52
N ASP A 151 -7.62 -10.72 -7.28
CA ASP A 151 -8.76 -11.52 -7.74
C ASP A 151 -10.08 -11.00 -7.16
N GLN A 152 -10.06 -10.60 -5.88
CA GLN A 152 -11.24 -10.07 -5.19
C GLN A 152 -11.60 -8.65 -5.67
N ILE A 153 -10.62 -7.79 -5.87
CA ILE A 153 -10.80 -6.45 -6.45
C ILE A 153 -11.36 -6.56 -7.86
N LYS A 154 -10.75 -7.37 -8.71
CA LYS A 154 -11.21 -7.60 -10.08
C LYS A 154 -12.64 -8.10 -10.10
N ARG A 155 -12.95 -9.14 -9.32
CA ARG A 155 -14.31 -9.70 -9.24
C ARG A 155 -15.34 -8.68 -8.75
N PHE A 156 -14.94 -7.83 -7.80
CA PHE A 156 -15.81 -6.78 -7.29
C PHE A 156 -16.07 -5.70 -8.37
N ALA A 157 -15.02 -5.25 -9.05
CA ALA A 157 -15.08 -4.29 -10.15
C ALA A 157 -15.87 -4.79 -11.37
N ASP A 158 -15.85 -6.10 -11.64
CA ASP A 158 -16.67 -6.70 -12.71
C ASP A 158 -18.19 -6.54 -12.44
N ASN A 159 -18.60 -6.24 -11.21
CA ASN A 159 -20.00 -6.13 -10.78
C ASN A 159 -20.37 -4.76 -10.17
N HIS A 160 -19.40 -3.86 -9.96
CA HIS A 160 -19.57 -2.57 -9.29
C HIS A 160 -18.69 -1.50 -9.96
N PRO A 161 -19.07 -0.20 -9.92
CA PRO A 161 -18.22 0.88 -10.41
C PRO A 161 -17.05 1.14 -9.44
N TYR A 162 -16.09 0.22 -9.41
CA TYR A 162 -14.93 0.24 -8.52
C TYR A 162 -13.65 0.24 -9.38
N PRO A 163 -13.14 1.42 -9.77
CA PRO A 163 -11.92 1.49 -10.55
C PRO A 163 -10.73 0.99 -9.74
N TYR A 164 -9.82 0.29 -10.40
CA TYR A 164 -8.55 -0.10 -9.82
C TYR A 164 -7.40 0.09 -10.80
N LYS A 165 -6.22 0.44 -10.27
CA LYS A 165 -4.99 0.62 -11.04
C LYS A 165 -3.96 -0.44 -10.61
N LEU A 166 -3.35 -1.08 -11.60
CA LEU A 166 -2.18 -1.93 -11.40
C LEU A 166 -0.92 -1.16 -11.75
N ILE A 167 0.09 -1.29 -10.88
CA ILE A 167 1.48 -0.90 -11.13
C ILE A 167 2.26 -2.20 -11.23
N THR A 168 2.69 -2.52 -12.44
CA THR A 168 3.40 -3.75 -12.80
C THR A 168 4.92 -3.58 -12.65
N PHE A 169 5.69 -4.65 -12.87
CA PHE A 169 7.15 -4.53 -12.88
C PHE A 169 7.66 -3.70 -14.05
N ASP A 170 6.98 -3.69 -15.19
CA ASP A 170 7.32 -2.82 -16.30
C ASP A 170 7.15 -1.34 -15.94
N ASP A 171 6.10 -0.99 -15.18
CA ASP A 171 5.89 0.37 -14.68
C ASP A 171 6.99 0.76 -13.68
N LEU A 172 7.37 -0.15 -12.77
CA LEU A 172 8.47 0.08 -11.83
C LEU A 172 9.82 0.23 -12.55
N GLN A 173 10.07 -0.55 -13.59
CA GLN A 173 11.29 -0.45 -14.39
C GLN A 173 11.34 0.89 -15.12
N SER A 174 10.25 1.32 -15.74
CA SER A 174 10.13 2.62 -16.40
C SER A 174 10.43 3.77 -15.42
N ALA A 175 9.86 3.70 -14.21
CA ALA A 175 10.13 4.69 -13.16
C ALA A 175 11.59 4.66 -12.67
N ALA A 176 12.23 3.49 -12.64
CA ALA A 176 13.64 3.38 -12.29
C ALA A 176 14.55 4.03 -13.35
N ASP A 177 14.24 3.81 -14.63
CA ASP A 177 14.99 4.36 -15.75
C ASP A 177 14.88 5.89 -15.77
N GLU A 178 13.65 6.43 -15.65
CA GLU A 178 13.41 7.88 -15.55
C GLU A 178 14.13 8.50 -14.34
N TYR A 179 14.11 7.83 -13.19
CA TYR A 179 14.81 8.30 -12.00
C TYR A 179 16.32 8.36 -12.22
N GLN A 180 16.90 7.35 -12.88
CA GLN A 180 18.33 7.31 -13.18
C GLN A 180 18.73 8.37 -14.22
N GLU A 181 17.91 8.61 -15.24
CA GLU A 181 18.13 9.67 -16.24
C GLU A 181 18.12 11.06 -15.58
N ASN A 182 17.14 11.33 -14.72
CA ASN A 182 17.04 12.60 -14.01
C ASN A 182 18.24 12.84 -13.08
N LEU A 183 18.72 11.82 -12.39
CA LEU A 183 19.95 11.91 -11.60
C LEU A 183 21.17 12.25 -12.46
N ASN A 184 21.33 11.57 -13.60
CA ASN A 184 22.46 11.83 -14.51
C ASN A 184 22.44 13.25 -15.08
N ASN A 185 21.26 13.79 -15.39
CA ASN A 185 21.10 15.16 -15.88
C ASN A 185 21.39 16.18 -14.77
N SER A 186 20.90 15.96 -13.55
CA SER A 186 21.17 16.86 -12.42
C SER A 186 22.65 16.97 -12.04
N VAL A 187 23.44 15.93 -12.30
CA VAL A 187 24.90 15.91 -12.04
C VAL A 187 25.69 16.59 -13.17
N GLN A 188 25.10 16.75 -14.36
CA GLN A 188 25.75 17.43 -15.49
C GLN A 188 25.51 18.95 -15.48
N ASP A 189 24.50 19.42 -14.76
CA ASP A 189 24.14 20.84 -14.63
C ASP A 189 24.83 21.55 -13.44
N ASP A 190 25.57 20.81 -12.60
CA ASP A 190 26.42 21.30 -11.49
C ASP A 190 27.91 21.34 -11.87
#